data_AF-A0A967SWF5-F1
#
_entry.id   AF-A0A967SWF5-F1
#
_cell.length_a   1.000
_cell.length_b   1.000
_cell.length_c   1.000
_cell.angle_alpha   90.00
_cell.angle_beta   90.00
_cell.angle_gamma   90.00
#
_symmetry.space_group_name_H-M   'P 1'
#
loop_
_entity.id
_entity.type
_entity.pdbx_description
1 polymer ?
#
loop_
_entity_poly.entity_id
_entity_poly.type
_entity_poly.pdbx_seq_one_letter_code
_entity_poly.pdbx_strand_id
1 'polypeptide(L)'
;MLLIIGGLIVVTVLIVGWVLILRKRVDSKTSEIKQSLKEKEILLQEIHHRVKNSLAIVSGLIDLQLDGTDNDEARHVLQDSQTRIRSMALIHEKLYQTKSLSDIELDIYIKELVEAIHETFTEYQEAVDLRFNLEKVELDIDRVIPCGL
;
A
#
# COMPACT_ATOMS: atom_id res chain seq x y z
N MET A 1 -49.01 8.07 46.04
CA MET A 1 -47.61 8.54 46.10
C MET A 1 -46.62 7.37 46.04
N LEU A 2 -46.70 6.37 46.92
CA LEU A 2 -45.79 5.20 46.93
C LEU A 2 -45.76 4.37 45.63
N LEU A 3 -46.91 4.13 44.98
CA LEU A 3 -46.97 3.38 43.71
C LEU A 3 -46.24 4.09 42.55
N ILE A 4 -46.31 5.42 42.50
CA ILE A 4 -45.65 6.23 41.47
C ILE A 4 -44.13 6.17 41.66
N ILE A 5 -43.67 6.27 42.91
CA ILE A 5 -42.25 6.17 43.26
C ILE A 5 -41.71 4.77 42.94
N GLY A 6 -42.45 3.71 43.28
CA GLY A 6 -42.08 2.33 42.95
C GLY A 6 -41.97 2.09 41.45
N GLY A 7 -42.93 2.59 40.66
CA GLY A 7 -42.89 2.52 39.19
C GLY A 7 -41.68 3.23 38.59
N LEU A 8 -41.34 4.42 39.10
CA LEU A 8 -40.16 5.18 38.65
C LEU A 8 -38.86 4.40 38.91
N ILE A 9 -38.72 3.81 40.10
CA ILE A 9 -37.55 2.99 40.46
C ILE A 9 -37.40 1.82 39.49
N VAL A 10 -38.48 1.08 39.22
CA VAL A 10 -38.44 -0.06 38.29
C VAL A 10 -38.01 0.38 36.88
N VAL A 11 -38.58 1.47 36.37
CA VAL A 11 -38.21 2.01 35.05
C VAL A 11 -36.74 2.41 35.03
N THR A 12 -36.23 3.08 36.06
CA THR A 12 -34.81 3.47 36.12
C THR A 12 -33.87 2.25 36.14
N VAL A 13 -34.21 1.20 36.89
CA VAL A 13 -33.41 -0.03 36.94
C VAL A 13 -33.41 -0.74 35.59
N LEU A 14 -34.56 -0.80 34.91
CA LEU A 14 -34.65 -1.39 33.57
C LEU A 14 -33.82 -0.60 32.55
N ILE A 15 -33.87 0.74 32.58
CA ILE A 15 -33.07 1.60 31.71
C ILE A 15 -31.58 1.40 31.98
N VAL A 16 -31.14 1.42 33.24
CA VAL A 16 -29.73 1.21 33.60
C VAL A 16 -29.26 -0.18 33.16
N GLY A 17 -30.06 -1.22 33.42
CA GLY A 17 -29.76 -2.58 32.97
C GLY A 17 -29.62 -2.68 31.45
N TRP A 18 -30.55 -2.08 30.71
CA TRP A 18 -30.49 -2.03 29.24
C TRP A 18 -29.26 -1.27 28.73
N VAL A 19 -28.92 -0.12 29.33
CA VAL A 19 -27.72 0.66 28.97
C VAL A 19 -26.43 -0.13 29.23
N LEU A 20 -26.34 -0.87 30.34
CA LEU A 20 -25.17 -1.70 30.64
C LEU A 20 -25.02 -2.85 29.63
N ILE A 21 -26.13 -3.51 29.28
CA ILE A 21 -26.13 -4.56 28.25
C ILE A 21 -25.72 -4.00 26.89
N LEU A 22 -26.25 -2.82 26.52
CA LEU A 22 -25.93 -2.15 25.26
C LEU A 22 -24.45 -1.76 25.19
N ARG A 23 -23.91 -1.16 26.26
CA ARG A 23 -22.48 -0.84 26.36
C ARG A 23 -21.61 -2.08 26.18
N LYS A 24 -21.91 -3.16 26.90
CA LYS A 24 -21.18 -4.43 26.78
C LYS A 24 -21.21 -5.00 25.36
N ARG A 25 -22.36 -4.90 24.67
CA ARG A 25 -22.50 -5.34 23.28
C ARG A 25 -21.69 -4.48 22.31
N VAL A 26 -21.71 -3.16 22.49
CA VAL A 26 -20.89 -2.22 21.71
C VAL A 26 -19.41 -2.51 21.92
N ASP A 27 -18.96 -2.63 23.17
CA ASP A 27 -17.56 -2.91 23.48
C ASP A 27 -17.07 -4.24 22.88
N SER A 28 -17.90 -5.30 22.97
CA SER A 28 -17.61 -6.60 22.33
C SER A 28 -17.46 -6.45 20.82
N LYS A 29 -18.39 -5.76 20.16
CA LYS A 29 -18.35 -5.54 18.70
C LYS A 29 -17.17 -4.68 18.29
N THR A 30 -16.85 -3.64 19.05
CA THR A 30 -15.68 -2.80 18.80
C THR A 30 -14.40 -3.60 18.97
N SER A 31 -14.31 -4.49 19.96
CA SER A 31 -13.16 -5.38 20.13
C SER A 31 -13.02 -6.38 18.97
N GLU A 32 -14.12 -7.01 18.54
CA GLU A 32 -14.14 -7.91 17.38
C GLU A 32 -13.68 -7.20 16.10
N ILE A 33 -14.17 -5.98 15.85
CA ILE A 33 -13.79 -5.18 14.69
C ILE A 33 -12.29 -4.82 14.77
N LYS A 34 -11.80 -4.37 15.93
CA LYS A 34 -10.38 -4.05 16.11
C LYS A 34 -9.48 -5.25 15.89
N GLN A 35 -9.89 -6.43 16.38
CA GLN A 35 -9.15 -7.66 16.15
C GLN A 35 -9.13 -8.03 14.66
N SER A 36 -10.28 -8.01 14.00
CA SER A 36 -10.38 -8.28 12.56
C SER A 36 -9.56 -7.29 11.74
N LEU A 37 -9.56 -6.01 12.12
CA LEU A 37 -8.74 -4.98 11.48
C LEU A 37 -7.25 -5.31 11.62
N LYS A 38 -6.79 -5.64 12.83
CA LYS A 38 -5.39 -6.01 13.09
C LYS A 38 -4.97 -7.25 12.29
N GLU A 39 -5.82 -8.27 12.21
CA GLU A 39 -5.56 -9.47 11.41
C GLU A 39 -5.43 -9.13 9.92
N LYS A 40 -6.30 -8.25 9.41
CA LYS A 40 -6.22 -7.75 8.03
C LYS A 40 -4.95 -6.95 7.76
N GLU A 41 -4.53 -6.07 8.69
CA GLU A 41 -3.29 -5.31 8.59
C GLU A 41 -2.06 -6.23 8.50
N ILE A 42 -1.99 -7.26 9.35
CA ILE A 42 -0.91 -8.25 9.32
C ILE A 42 -0.91 -9.01 7.98
N LEU A 43 -2.08 -9.42 7.49
CA LEU A 43 -2.20 -10.12 6.21
C LEU A 43 -1.72 -9.25 5.04
N LEU A 44 -2.08 -7.95 5.04
CA LEU A 44 -1.61 -7.00 4.04
C LEU A 44 -0.09 -6.85 4.08
N GLN A 45 0.51 -6.72 5.27
CA GLN A 45 1.96 -6.66 5.41
C GLN A 45 2.66 -7.91 4.85
N GLU A 46 2.10 -9.10 5.10
CA GLU A 46 2.64 -10.36 4.56
C GLU A 46 2.55 -10.41 3.03
N ILE A 47 1.45 -9.92 2.44
CA ILE A 47 1.30 -9.80 0.98
C ILE A 47 2.39 -8.88 0.43
N HIS A 48 2.60 -7.69 1.04
CA HIS A 48 3.61 -6.76 0.58
C HIS A 48 5.02 -7.34 0.63
N HIS A 49 5.34 -8.04 1.72
CA HIS A 49 6.62 -8.71 1.86
C HIS A 49 6.81 -9.79 0.78
N ARG A 50 5.77 -10.58 0.48
CA ARG A 50 5.82 -11.60 -0.57
C ARG A 50 6.01 -11.01 -1.96
N VAL A 51 5.30 -9.93 -2.30
CA VAL A 51 5.45 -9.27 -3.59
C VAL A 51 6.89 -8.75 -3.76
N LYS A 52 7.46 -8.11 -2.73
CA LYS A 52 8.86 -7.69 -2.73
C LYS A 52 9.82 -8.86 -2.98
N ASN A 53 9.62 -9.98 -2.28
CA ASN A 53 10.43 -11.19 -2.47
C ASN A 53 10.29 -11.75 -3.89
N SER A 54 9.08 -11.80 -4.45
CA SER A 54 8.85 -12.27 -5.82
C SER A 54 9.57 -11.41 -6.85
N LEU A 55 9.47 -10.07 -6.74
CA LEU A 55 10.14 -9.15 -7.66
C LEU A 55 11.67 -9.25 -7.55
N ALA A 56 12.20 -9.40 -6.33
CA ALA A 56 13.63 -9.62 -6.12
C ALA A 56 14.13 -10.92 -6.75
N ILE A 57 13.40 -12.03 -6.59
CA ILE A 57 13.74 -13.32 -7.20
C ILE A 57 13.74 -13.20 -8.73
N VAL A 58 12.70 -12.60 -9.33
CA VAL A 58 12.64 -12.45 -10.79
C VAL A 58 13.75 -11.54 -11.30
N SER A 59 14.06 -10.43 -10.61
CA SER A 59 15.20 -9.58 -10.97
C SER A 59 16.51 -10.36 -10.96
N GLY A 60 16.77 -11.15 -9.91
CA GLY A 60 17.98 -11.98 -9.83
C GLY A 60 18.05 -13.06 -10.91
N LEU A 61 16.92 -13.63 -11.33
CA LEU A 61 16.88 -14.55 -12.47
C LEU A 61 17.24 -13.85 -13.78
N ILE A 62 16.80 -12.60 -13.98
CA ILE A 62 17.16 -11.81 -15.16
C ILE A 62 18.65 -11.46 -15.15
N ASP A 63 19.21 -11.08 -13.99
CA ASP A 63 20.65 -10.84 -13.86
C ASP A 63 21.47 -12.07 -14.30
N LEU A 64 21.08 -13.27 -13.84
CA LEU A 64 21.74 -14.51 -14.28
C LEU A 64 21.60 -14.79 -15.78
N GLN A 65 20.48 -14.39 -16.40
CA GLN A 65 20.29 -14.54 -17.86
C GLN A 65 21.09 -13.50 -18.65
N LEU A 66 21.25 -12.29 -18.13
CA LEU A 66 22.06 -11.23 -18.73
C LEU A 66 23.55 -11.61 -18.73
N ASP A 67 24.03 -12.22 -17.65
CA ASP A 67 25.42 -12.71 -17.55
C ASP A 67 25.70 -13.88 -18.52
N GLY A 68 24.68 -14.68 -18.85
CA GLY A 68 24.81 -15.88 -19.67
C GLY A 68 24.50 -15.70 -21.16
N THR A 69 24.12 -14.50 -21.63
CA THR A 69 23.73 -14.26 -23.02
C THR A 69 24.80 -13.50 -23.79
N ASP A 70 25.16 -13.96 -24.99
CA ASP A 70 26.02 -13.22 -25.92
C ASP A 70 25.21 -12.51 -27.02
N ASN A 71 23.88 -12.67 -27.03
CA ASN A 71 23.01 -12.04 -28.02
C ASN A 71 22.57 -10.65 -27.54
N ASP A 72 22.95 -9.61 -28.28
CA ASP A 72 22.65 -8.21 -27.98
C ASP A 72 21.16 -7.87 -28.00
N GLU A 73 20.37 -8.50 -28.89
CA GLU A 73 18.92 -8.31 -28.91
C GLU A 73 18.27 -8.90 -27.65
N ALA A 74 18.71 -10.09 -27.24
CA ALA A 74 18.24 -10.73 -26.01
C ALA A 74 18.65 -9.91 -24.77
N ARG A 75 19.88 -9.39 -24.76
CA ARG A 75 20.39 -8.51 -23.69
C ARG A 75 19.51 -7.27 -23.56
N HIS A 76 19.19 -6.59 -24.67
CA HIS A 76 18.35 -5.40 -24.65
C HIS A 76 16.94 -5.68 -24.11
N VAL A 77 16.30 -6.78 -24.55
CA VAL A 77 14.96 -7.18 -24.07
C VAL A 77 14.96 -7.52 -22.58
N LEU A 78 16.01 -8.21 -22.09
CA LEU A 78 16.16 -8.54 -20.68
C LEU A 78 16.40 -7.29 -19.82
N GLN A 79 17.20 -6.33 -20.30
CA GLN A 79 17.39 -5.04 -19.63
C GLN A 79 16.09 -4.23 -19.54
N ASP A 80 15.29 -4.19 -20.62
CA ASP A 80 13.96 -3.55 -20.59
C ASP A 80 13.03 -4.22 -19.57
N SER A 81 13.01 -5.56 -19.56
CA SER A 81 12.20 -6.36 -18.62
C SER A 81 12.62 -6.11 -17.17
N GLN A 82 13.92 -6.04 -16.90
CA GLN A 82 14.46 -5.73 -15.58
C GLN A 82 14.06 -4.33 -15.11
N THR A 83 14.10 -3.35 -16.02
CA THR A 83 13.70 -1.96 -15.73
C THR A 83 12.23 -1.89 -15.32
N ARG A 84 11.35 -2.61 -16.02
CA ARG A 84 9.93 -2.70 -15.67
C ARG A 84 9.71 -3.35 -14.30
N ILE A 85 10.45 -4.41 -13.97
CA ILE A 85 10.35 -5.09 -12.68
C ILE A 85 10.86 -4.20 -11.54
N ARG A 86 11.96 -3.47 -11.75
CA ARG A 86 12.45 -2.48 -10.78
C ARG A 86 11.44 -1.36 -10.56
N SER A 87 10.83 -0.87 -11.63
CA SER A 87 9.75 0.12 -11.56
C SER A 87 8.57 -0.42 -10.75
N MET A 88 8.06 -1.62 -11.07
CA MET A 88 7.01 -2.28 -10.28
C MET A 88 7.37 -2.44 -8.79
N ALA A 89 8.62 -2.77 -8.48
CA ALA A 89 9.09 -2.93 -7.11
C ALA A 89 9.09 -1.60 -6.35
N LEU A 90 9.56 -0.53 -6.98
CA LEU A 90 9.55 0.81 -6.41
C LEU A 90 8.11 1.31 -6.17
N ILE A 91 7.23 1.09 -7.14
CA ILE A 91 5.80 1.44 -7.05
C ILE A 91 5.18 0.73 -5.87
N HIS A 92 5.41 -0.59 -5.77
CA HIS A 92 4.89 -1.39 -4.68
C HIS A 92 5.45 -0.95 -3.32
N GLU A 93 6.74 -0.58 -3.24
CA GLU A 93 7.34 -0.08 -2.00
C GLU A 93 6.77 1.27 -1.58
N LYS A 94 6.61 2.21 -2.51
CA LYS A 94 6.16 3.58 -2.23
C LYS A 94 4.66 3.65 -1.91
N LEU A 95 3.82 3.02 -2.73
CA LEU A 95 2.37 3.09 -2.58
C LEU A 95 1.88 2.45 -1.28
N TYR A 96 2.51 1.36 -0.85
CA TYR A 96 2.10 0.63 0.35
C TYR A 96 2.84 1.04 1.63
N GLN A 97 3.83 1.94 1.55
CA GLN A 97 4.40 2.63 2.71
C GLN A 97 3.57 3.85 3.14
N THR A 98 2.79 4.45 2.24
CA THR A 98 1.86 5.54 2.56
C THR A 98 0.74 5.04 3.47
N LYS A 99 0.50 5.72 4.59
CA LYS A 99 -0.56 5.37 5.56
C LYS A 99 -1.98 5.49 5.00
N SER A 100 -2.16 6.19 3.88
CA SER A 100 -3.43 6.33 3.15
C SER A 100 -3.22 5.85 1.72
N LEU A 101 -3.90 4.77 1.35
CA LEU A 101 -3.95 4.26 -0.03
C LEU A 101 -4.96 5.04 -0.89
N SER A 102 -5.65 6.02 -0.29
CA SER A 102 -6.76 6.75 -0.91
C SER A 102 -6.31 8.05 -1.57
N ASP A 103 -5.19 8.64 -1.16
CA ASP A 103 -4.73 9.95 -1.60
C ASP A 103 -3.21 9.92 -1.85
N ILE A 104 -2.80 9.51 -3.05
CA ILE A 104 -1.39 9.49 -3.46
C ILE A 104 -1.08 10.77 -4.22
N GLU A 105 -0.07 11.52 -3.77
CA GLU A 105 0.46 12.70 -4.46
C GLU A 105 1.24 12.27 -5.71
N LEU A 106 0.60 12.38 -6.88
CA LEU A 106 1.13 11.87 -8.15
C LEU A 106 2.41 12.58 -8.59
N ASP A 107 2.55 13.87 -8.30
CA ASP A 107 3.73 14.67 -8.63
C ASP A 107 4.98 14.16 -7.90
N ILE A 108 4.84 13.82 -6.62
CA ILE A 108 5.92 13.23 -5.82
C ILE A 108 6.25 11.84 -6.36
N TYR A 109 5.23 11.01 -6.57
CA TYR A 109 5.39 9.65 -7.06
C TYR A 109 6.10 9.57 -8.43
N ILE A 110 5.67 10.36 -9.42
CA ILE A 110 6.29 10.38 -10.76
C ILE A 110 7.74 10.82 -10.67
N LYS A 111 8.03 11.83 -9.86
CA LYS A 111 9.39 12.32 -9.68
C LYS A 111 10.31 11.23 -9.11
N GLU A 112 9.91 10.60 -8.02
CA GLU A 112 10.67 9.50 -7.41
C GLU A 112 10.84 8.31 -8.35
N LEU A 113 9.81 7.97 -9.14
CA LEU A 113 9.86 6.89 -10.11
C LEU A 113 10.89 7.17 -11.22
N VAL A 114 10.82 8.36 -11.82
CA VAL A 114 11.74 8.76 -12.89
C VAL A 114 13.18 8.85 -12.38
N GLU A 115 13.40 9.38 -11.18
CA GLU A 115 14.72 9.45 -10.55
C GLU A 115 15.30 8.04 -10.32
N ALA A 116 14.51 7.11 -9.76
CA ALA A 116 14.96 5.73 -9.52
C ALA A 116 15.26 4.96 -10.83
N ILE A 117 14.46 5.19 -11.88
CA ILE A 117 14.73 4.64 -13.22
C ILE A 117 16.04 5.22 -13.75
N HIS A 118 16.22 6.54 -13.66
CA HIS A 118 17.44 7.19 -14.15
C HIS A 118 18.70 6.72 -13.41
N GLU A 119 18.63 6.50 -12.10
CA GLU A 119 19.71 5.91 -11.30
C GLU A 119 20.08 4.49 -11.74
N THR A 120 19.13 3.76 -12.34
CA THR A 120 19.36 2.40 -12.84
C THR A 120 20.20 2.38 -14.12
N PHE A 121 20.17 3.44 -14.93
CA PHE A 121 20.90 3.56 -16.19
C PHE A 121 22.19 4.38 -16.02
N THR A 122 23.15 3.82 -15.29
CA THR A 122 24.44 4.45 -14.96
C THR A 122 25.29 4.83 -16.18
N GLU A 123 25.17 4.14 -17.31
CA GLU A 123 25.90 4.48 -18.54
C GLU A 123 25.47 5.81 -19.20
N TYR A 124 24.28 6.33 -18.86
CA TYR A 124 23.72 7.53 -19.48
C TYR A 124 23.47 8.69 -18.50
N GLN A 125 23.91 8.56 -17.25
CA GLN A 125 23.66 9.56 -16.20
C GLN A 125 24.17 10.96 -16.57
N GLU A 126 25.32 11.07 -17.24
CA GLU A 126 25.86 12.39 -17.65
C GLU A 126 25.22 12.94 -18.95
N ALA A 127 24.46 12.12 -19.68
CA ALA A 127 23.91 12.49 -20.99
C ALA A 127 22.46 12.99 -20.93
N VAL A 128 21.75 12.79 -19.80
CA VAL A 128 20.31 13.04 -19.69
C VAL A 128 19.99 13.95 -18.51
N ASP A 129 19.52 15.17 -18.79
CA ASP A 129 19.04 16.14 -17.79
C ASP A 129 17.55 15.91 -17.50
N LEU A 130 17.20 15.62 -16.24
CA LEU A 130 15.82 15.42 -15.81
C LEU A 130 15.16 16.77 -15.46
N ARG A 131 14.06 17.10 -16.15
CA ARG A 131 13.25 18.29 -15.87
C ARG A 131 11.80 17.92 -15.61
N PHE A 132 11.28 18.38 -14.48
CA PHE A 132 9.93 18.10 -14.04
C PHE A 132 9.05 19.34 -14.17
N ASN A 133 7.89 19.19 -14.83
CA ASN A 133 6.82 20.17 -14.85
C ASN A 133 5.51 19.44 -14.52
N LEU A 134 5.27 19.24 -13.22
CA LEU A 134 4.18 18.42 -12.70
C LEU A 134 3.21 19.31 -11.92
N GLU A 135 1.92 19.11 -12.14
CA GLU A 135 0.87 19.71 -11.33
C GLU A 135 0.52 18.79 -10.16
N LYS A 136 0.13 19.36 -9.02
CA LYS A 136 -0.30 18.58 -7.86
C LYS A 136 -1.63 17.92 -8.15
N VAL A 137 -1.63 16.60 -8.18
CA VAL A 137 -2.82 15.78 -8.40
C VAL A 137 -2.81 14.65 -7.39
N GLU A 138 -3.92 14.47 -6.68
CA GLU A 138 -4.14 13.33 -5.79
C GLU A 138 -4.98 12.29 -6.52
N LEU A 139 -4.51 11.04 -6.51
CA LEU A 139 -5.20 9.91 -7.12
C LEU A 139 -5.25 8.73 -6.16
N ASP A 140 -6.30 7.92 -6.31
CA ASP A 140 -6.39 6.62 -5.66
C ASP A 140 -5.39 5.61 -6.27
N ILE A 141 -5.06 4.58 -5.50
CA ILE A 141 -4.07 3.56 -5.89
C ILE A 141 -4.39 2.85 -7.21
N ASP A 142 -5.67 2.61 -7.51
CA ASP A 142 -6.09 1.89 -8.71
C ASP A 142 -5.80 2.71 -9.98
N ARG A 143 -5.74 4.04 -9.84
CA ARG A 143 -5.39 4.97 -10.93
C ARG A 143 -3.90 5.27 -11.03
N VAL A 144 -3.14 5.21 -9.94
CA VAL A 144 -1.70 5.50 -9.95
C VAL A 144 -0.88 4.35 -10.53
N ILE A 145 -1.26 3.10 -10.25
CA ILE A 145 -0.51 1.91 -10.72
C ILE A 145 -0.29 1.91 -12.24
N PRO A 146 -1.32 2.16 -13.10
CA PRO A 146 -1.14 2.23 -14.54
C PRO A 146 -0.20 3.36 -15.02
N CYS A 147 0.02 4.41 -14.23
CA CYS A 147 0.88 5.53 -14.62
C CYS A 147 2.38 5.24 -14.46
N GLY A 148 2.75 4.19 -13.71
CA GLY A 148 4.14 3.82 -13.49
C GLY A 148 4.62 2.58 -14.26
N LEU A 149 3.76 2.03 -15.13
CA LEU A 149 3.97 0.81 -15.93
C LEU A 149 4.10 1.13 -17.41
#